data_AF-A0AAD4LMW3-F1
#
_entry.id   AF-A0AAD4LMW3-F1
#
_cell.length_a   1.000
_cell.length_b   1.000
_cell.length_c   1.000
_cell.angle_alpha   90.00
_cell.angle_beta   90.00
_cell.angle_gamma   90.00
#
_symmetry.space_group_name_H-M   'P 1'
#
loop_
_entity.id
_entity.type
_entity.pdbx_description
1 polymer ?
#
loop_
_entity_poly.entity_id
_entity_poly.type
_entity_poly.pdbx_seq_one_letter_code
_entity_poly.pdbx_strand_id
1 'polypeptide(L)'
;MVGVGYFRCRHSHTRLSCLAIQTMQNDCGKAIYKLFRAYQSAEEQGEPAFGDWIANAESLLSSCPQSHHGRPYLLAHLASAKTYRNNMLRRSSDLDDIILYLTEALLFPFRVVDGMPFKVVDTFCLLACTLVRRFECSRQPSDLESGIKYFRFLLHLPLRHTDTQISRVSAELANALSFKTGLDPTSEHDNIEEALSLYLYFAPWDPSEEYTASVL
;
A
#
# COMPACT_ATOMS: atom_id res chain seq x y z
N MET A 1 15.23 -33.58 -5.58
CA MET A 1 15.37 -33.59 -4.11
C MET A 1 15.89 -32.22 -3.69
N VAL A 2 14.98 -31.33 -3.28
CA VAL A 2 15.29 -29.96 -2.90
C VAL A 2 15.70 -29.95 -1.43
N GLY A 3 16.92 -29.50 -1.14
CA GLY A 3 17.45 -29.43 0.21
C GLY A 3 16.71 -28.39 1.05
N VAL A 4 16.10 -28.85 2.14
CA VAL A 4 15.54 -28.00 3.20
C VAL A 4 16.72 -27.27 3.86
N GLY A 5 16.84 -25.97 3.59
CA GLY A 5 17.87 -25.12 4.18
C GLY A 5 17.61 -24.92 5.67
N TYR A 6 18.17 -25.80 6.51
CA TYR A 6 18.29 -25.56 7.94
C TYR A 6 19.18 -24.33 8.15
N PHE A 7 18.66 -23.29 8.78
CA PHE A 7 19.44 -22.18 9.32
C PHE A 7 20.52 -22.74 10.24
N ARG A 8 21.77 -22.80 9.76
CA ARG A 8 22.94 -23.10 10.58
C ARG A 8 23.23 -21.86 11.44
N CYS A 9 22.75 -21.88 12.68
CA CYS A 9 23.16 -20.93 13.72
C CYS A 9 24.69 -21.03 13.91
N ARG A 10 25.43 -20.05 13.39
CA ARG A 10 26.85 -19.89 13.73
C ARG A 10 26.96 -19.07 15.01
N HIS A 11 27.38 -19.79 16.05
CA HIS A 11 28.12 -19.34 17.23
C HIS A 11 27.29 -18.79 18.42
N SER A 12 27.53 -19.44 19.57
CA SER A 12 27.34 -19.01 20.97
C SER A 12 25.95 -18.77 21.58
N HIS A 13 24.89 -19.42 21.10
CA HIS A 13 23.62 -19.48 21.84
C HIS A 13 23.13 -20.92 21.98
N THR A 14 22.70 -21.31 23.19
CA THR A 14 22.37 -22.69 23.59
C THR A 14 21.24 -23.28 22.72
N ARG A 15 21.18 -24.61 22.58
CA ARG A 15 20.11 -25.29 21.82
C ARG A 15 18.70 -24.88 22.28
N LEU A 16 18.54 -24.55 23.57
CA LEU A 16 17.30 -24.05 24.17
C LEU A 16 16.88 -22.68 23.61
N SER A 17 17.82 -21.75 23.41
CA SER A 17 17.50 -20.45 22.80
C SER A 17 17.14 -20.57 21.32
N CYS A 18 17.77 -21.51 20.58
CA CYS A 18 17.38 -21.76 19.19
C CYS A 18 15.97 -22.36 19.08
N LEU A 19 15.62 -23.31 19.97
CA LEU A 19 14.29 -23.92 19.99
C LEU A 19 13.21 -22.89 20.37
N ALA A 20 13.49 -22.03 21.35
CA ALA A 20 12.60 -20.95 21.76
C ALA A 20 12.36 -19.93 20.62
N ILE A 21 13.41 -19.54 19.89
CA ILE A 21 13.29 -18.66 18.72
C ILE A 21 12.45 -19.33 17.61
N GLN A 22 12.63 -20.62 17.36
CA GLN A 22 11.85 -21.36 16.37
C GLN A 22 10.38 -21.50 16.76
N THR A 23 10.07 -21.77 18.03
CA THR A 23 8.67 -21.80 18.51
C THR A 23 8.03 -20.42 18.43
N MET A 24 8.73 -19.34 18.82
CA MET A 24 8.23 -17.97 18.68
C MET A 24 7.97 -17.59 17.22
N GLN A 25 8.84 -17.99 16.29
CA GLN A 25 8.64 -17.78 14.87
C GLN A 25 7.43 -18.56 14.35
N ASN A 26 7.26 -19.82 14.76
CA ASN A 26 6.11 -20.64 14.37
C ASN A 26 4.77 -20.09 14.91
N ASP A 27 4.75 -19.62 16.16
CA ASP A 27 3.54 -19.08 16.77
C ASP A 27 3.16 -17.72 16.19
N CYS A 28 4.15 -16.84 15.93
CA CYS A 28 3.88 -15.61 15.18
C CYS A 28 3.35 -15.93 13.77
N GLY A 29 3.96 -16.87 13.05
CA GLY A 29 3.51 -17.28 11.72
C GLY A 29 2.05 -17.71 11.68
N LYS A 30 1.60 -18.54 12.64
CA LYS A 30 0.20 -18.95 12.77
C LYS A 30 -0.73 -17.78 13.06
N ALA A 31 -0.32 -16.87 13.96
CA ALA A 31 -1.11 -15.69 14.30
C ALA A 31 -1.28 -14.74 13.10
N ILE A 32 -0.20 -14.51 12.34
CA ILE A 32 -0.23 -13.72 11.10
C ILE A 32 -1.19 -14.35 10.10
N TYR A 33 -1.07 -15.66 9.87
CA TYR A 33 -1.96 -16.37 8.95
C TYR A 33 -3.44 -16.26 9.37
N LYS A 34 -3.74 -16.38 10.67
CA LYS A 34 -5.09 -16.22 11.20
C LYS A 34 -5.64 -14.81 10.95
N LEU A 35 -4.84 -13.77 11.22
CA LEU A 35 -5.25 -12.38 10.95
C LEU A 35 -5.42 -12.12 9.46
N PHE A 36 -4.59 -12.69 8.60
CA PHE A 36 -4.73 -12.61 7.15
C PHE A 36 -6.08 -13.20 6.69
N ARG A 37 -6.43 -14.40 7.16
CA ARG A 37 -7.73 -15.03 6.84
C ARG A 37 -8.92 -14.21 7.33
N ALA A 38 -8.81 -13.63 8.53
CA ALA A 38 -9.85 -12.75 9.08
C ALA A 38 -9.98 -11.46 8.25
N TYR A 39 -8.87 -10.88 7.80
CA TYR A 39 -8.85 -9.71 6.94
C TYR A 39 -9.56 -9.99 5.61
N GLN A 40 -9.21 -11.09 4.92
CA GLN A 40 -9.87 -11.49 3.67
C GLN A 40 -11.39 -11.67 3.84
N SER A 41 -11.81 -12.34 4.92
CA SER A 41 -13.22 -12.53 5.22
C SER A 41 -13.95 -11.20 5.43
N ALA A 42 -13.30 -10.21 6.04
CA ALA A 42 -13.89 -8.89 6.25
C ALA A 42 -14.00 -8.09 4.93
N GLU A 43 -13.03 -8.22 4.02
CA GLU A 43 -13.10 -7.63 2.68
C GLU A 43 -14.26 -8.20 1.85
N GLU A 44 -14.45 -9.53 1.86
CA GLU A 44 -15.51 -10.20 1.12
C GLU A 44 -16.92 -9.84 1.62
N GLN A 45 -17.07 -9.59 2.92
CA GLN A 45 -18.36 -9.29 3.54
C GLN A 45 -18.74 -7.81 3.44
N GLY A 46 -17.83 -6.93 3.00
CA GLY A 46 -18.11 -5.49 2.89
C GLY A 46 -18.41 -4.81 4.23
N GLU A 47 -17.98 -5.40 5.36
CA GLU A 47 -18.29 -4.98 6.74
C GLU A 47 -17.02 -4.52 7.49
N PRO A 48 -16.29 -3.45 7.12
CA PRO A 48 -14.96 -3.24 7.68
C PRO A 48 -15.03 -2.21 8.80
N ALA A 49 -15.57 -2.62 9.95
CA ALA A 49 -15.13 -2.06 11.22
C ALA A 49 -13.88 -2.82 11.67
N PHE A 50 -12.73 -2.52 11.05
CA PHE A 50 -11.44 -3.15 11.38
C PHE A 50 -10.92 -2.81 12.80
N GLY A 51 -11.75 -2.29 13.71
CA GLY A 51 -11.31 -1.84 15.05
C GLY A 51 -10.59 -2.94 15.83
N ASP A 52 -11.28 -4.06 16.07
CA ASP A 52 -10.72 -5.20 16.78
C ASP A 52 -9.58 -5.85 16.00
N TRP A 53 -9.68 -5.88 14.67
CA TRP A 53 -8.63 -6.44 13.82
C TRP A 53 -7.34 -5.62 13.90
N ILE A 54 -7.42 -4.29 13.84
CA ILE A 54 -6.28 -3.36 13.95
C ILE A 54 -5.60 -3.53 15.30
N ALA A 55 -6.36 -3.55 16.40
CA ALA A 55 -5.80 -3.71 17.74
C ALA A 55 -5.05 -5.05 17.89
N ASN A 56 -5.62 -6.14 17.36
CA ASN A 56 -4.98 -7.46 17.35
C ASN A 56 -3.71 -7.47 16.47
N ALA A 57 -3.74 -6.81 15.32
CA ALA A 57 -2.60 -6.69 14.42
C ALA A 57 -1.46 -5.85 15.03
N GLU A 58 -1.76 -4.74 15.70
CA GLU A 58 -0.77 -3.90 16.40
C GLU A 58 -0.11 -4.64 17.58
N SER A 59 -0.91 -5.38 18.35
CA SER A 59 -0.41 -6.24 19.44
C SER A 59 0.50 -7.36 18.91
N LEU A 60 0.11 -8.01 17.80
CA LEU A 60 0.93 -9.01 17.15
C LEU A 60 2.21 -8.39 16.56
N LEU A 61 2.13 -7.21 15.96
CA LEU A 61 3.28 -6.51 15.40
C LEU A 61 4.32 -6.16 16.47
N SER A 62 3.85 -5.80 17.67
CA SER A 62 4.69 -5.46 18.82
C SER A 62 5.38 -6.68 19.45
N SER A 63 4.78 -7.86 19.34
CA SER A 63 5.31 -9.12 19.90
C SER A 63 6.05 -9.98 18.87
N CYS A 64 5.82 -9.76 17.56
CA CYS A 64 6.46 -10.54 16.52
C CYS A 64 7.89 -10.08 16.23
N PRO A 65 8.88 -11.00 16.14
CA PRO A 65 10.26 -10.64 15.84
C PRO A 65 10.40 -9.86 14.54
N GLN A 66 11.24 -8.84 14.53
CA GLN A 66 11.52 -8.02 13.35
C GLN A 66 11.97 -8.87 12.15
N SER A 67 12.73 -9.94 12.39
CA SER A 67 13.23 -10.84 11.34
C SER A 67 12.18 -11.81 10.77
N HIS A 68 10.94 -11.79 11.25
CA HIS A 68 9.93 -12.75 10.84
C HIS A 68 9.44 -12.49 9.41
N HIS A 69 9.49 -13.51 8.54
CA HIS A 69 9.18 -13.37 7.11
C HIS A 69 7.72 -13.01 6.81
N GLY A 70 6.79 -13.27 7.73
CA GLY A 70 5.40 -12.84 7.63
C GLY A 70 5.15 -11.39 8.04
N ARG A 71 6.12 -10.71 8.66
CA ARG A 71 5.95 -9.33 9.17
C ARG A 71 5.57 -8.32 8.08
N PRO A 72 6.15 -8.34 6.86
CA PRO A 72 5.77 -7.42 5.79
C PRO A 72 4.30 -7.51 5.41
N TYR A 73 3.74 -8.72 5.46
CA TYR A 73 2.31 -8.95 5.22
C TYR A 73 1.47 -8.28 6.30
N LEU A 74 1.80 -8.49 7.58
CA LEU A 74 1.08 -7.88 8.69
C LEU A 74 1.09 -6.34 8.58
N LEU A 75 2.24 -5.75 8.25
CA LEU A 75 2.41 -4.31 8.06
C LEU A 75 1.54 -3.76 6.91
N ALA A 76 1.57 -4.41 5.74
CA ALA A 76 0.79 -3.96 4.59
C ALA A 76 -0.72 -4.02 4.84
N HIS A 77 -1.21 -5.09 5.48
CA HIS A 77 -2.62 -5.21 5.83
C HIS A 77 -3.03 -4.24 6.93
N LEU A 78 -2.15 -3.99 7.92
CA LEU A 78 -2.39 -3.00 8.97
C LEU A 78 -2.51 -1.59 8.39
N ALA A 79 -1.61 -1.23 7.48
CA ALA A 79 -1.68 0.02 6.74
C ALA A 79 -2.99 0.14 5.93
N SER A 80 -3.39 -0.91 5.20
CA SER A 80 -4.64 -0.95 4.44
C SER A 80 -5.87 -0.73 5.33
N ALA A 81 -5.98 -1.48 6.44
CA ALA A 81 -7.07 -1.36 7.39
C ALA A 81 -7.15 0.04 8.02
N LYS A 82 -6.00 0.63 8.38
CA LYS A 82 -5.93 2.00 8.91
C LYS A 82 -6.34 3.04 7.87
N THR A 83 -5.89 2.92 6.62
CA THR A 83 -6.32 3.82 5.53
C THR A 83 -7.82 3.74 5.31
N TYR A 84 -8.40 2.53 5.31
CA TYR A 84 -9.85 2.35 5.19
C TYR A 84 -10.60 3.05 6.34
N ARG A 85 -10.16 2.82 7.58
CA ARG A 85 -10.74 3.47 8.77
C ARG A 85 -10.66 5.00 8.68
N ASN A 86 -9.53 5.53 8.23
CA ASN A 86 -9.32 6.96 8.06
C ASN A 86 -10.25 7.57 7.02
N ASN A 87 -10.43 6.90 5.87
CA ASN A 87 -11.37 7.33 4.84
C ASN A 87 -12.81 7.32 5.36
N MET A 88 -13.22 6.26 6.07
CA MET A 88 -14.57 6.15 6.62
C MET A 88 -14.89 7.19 7.69
N LEU A 89 -13.93 7.44 8.59
CA LEU A 89 -14.11 8.42 9.66
C LEU A 89 -13.79 9.86 9.23
N ARG A 90 -13.37 10.06 7.97
CA ARG A 90 -12.84 11.34 7.44
C ARG A 90 -11.74 11.93 8.34
N ARG A 91 -10.87 11.05 8.86
CA ARG A 91 -9.75 11.42 9.74
C ARG A 91 -8.43 11.30 8.99
N SER A 92 -7.48 12.16 9.35
CA SER A 92 -6.08 12.11 8.90
C SER A 92 -5.12 11.65 10.01
N SER A 93 -5.63 11.17 11.14
CA SER A 93 -4.83 10.56 12.19
C SER A 93 -4.11 9.32 11.66
N ASP A 94 -2.82 9.14 11.96
CA ASP A 94 -2.01 7.95 11.64
C ASP A 94 -1.40 7.89 10.22
N LEU A 95 -1.38 8.98 9.43
CA LEU A 95 -0.73 8.95 8.09
C LEU A 95 0.78 8.63 8.17
N ASP A 96 1.47 9.13 9.20
CA ASP A 96 2.89 8.86 9.43
C ASP A 96 3.15 7.37 9.71
N ASP A 97 2.32 6.75 10.55
CA ASP A 97 2.38 5.32 10.84
C ASP A 97 2.10 4.48 9.60
N ILE A 98 1.09 4.87 8.80
CA ILE A 98 0.74 4.18 7.55
C ILE A 98 1.92 4.24 6.57
N ILE A 99 2.54 5.41 6.39
CA ILE A 99 3.73 5.56 5.53
C ILE A 99 4.87 4.70 6.05
N LEU A 100 5.12 4.69 7.36
CA LEU A 100 6.16 3.87 7.97
C LEU A 100 5.92 2.38 7.72
N TYR A 101 4.69 1.89 7.96
CA TYR A 101 4.34 0.48 7.77
C TYR A 101 4.46 0.05 6.31
N LEU A 102 3.98 0.87 5.37
CA LEU A 102 4.08 0.57 3.94
C LEU A 102 5.54 0.57 3.46
N THR A 103 6.33 1.54 3.92
CA THR A 103 7.76 1.63 3.59
C THR A 103 8.52 0.43 4.15
N GLU A 104 8.29 0.06 5.41
CA GLU A 104 8.90 -1.12 6.03
C GLU A 104 8.48 -2.40 5.28
N ALA A 105 7.20 -2.55 4.94
CA ALA A 105 6.72 -3.70 4.19
C ALA A 105 7.42 -3.84 2.83
N LEU A 106 7.66 -2.73 2.12
CA LEU A 106 8.31 -2.72 0.80
C LEU A 106 9.83 -2.91 0.84
N LEU A 107 10.49 -2.54 1.93
CA LEU A 107 11.95 -2.69 2.08
C LEU A 107 12.38 -4.09 2.54
N PHE A 108 11.45 -4.89 3.06
CA PHE A 108 11.77 -6.23 3.53
C PHE A 108 12.04 -7.22 2.38
N PRO A 109 13.02 -8.12 2.53
CA PRO A 109 13.24 -9.18 1.55
C PRO A 109 12.04 -10.14 1.51
N PHE A 110 11.27 -10.06 0.43
CA PHE A 110 10.06 -10.85 0.25
C PHE A 110 10.38 -12.35 0.19
N ARG A 111 9.73 -13.12 1.04
CA ARG A 111 9.62 -14.57 0.90
C ARG A 111 8.15 -14.91 0.77
N VAL A 112 7.84 -15.77 -0.19
CA VAL A 112 6.51 -16.37 -0.26
C VAL A 112 6.28 -17.12 1.04
N VAL A 113 5.29 -16.67 1.81
CA VAL A 113 4.74 -17.44 2.93
C VAL A 113 3.57 -18.23 2.36
N ASP A 114 3.56 -19.55 2.57
CA ASP A 114 2.62 -20.47 1.94
C ASP A 114 1.16 -19.95 2.00
N GLY A 115 0.59 -19.68 0.82
CA GLY A 115 -0.78 -19.21 0.66
C GLY A 115 -1.03 -17.72 0.91
N MET A 116 -0.01 -16.91 1.21
CA MET A 116 -0.11 -15.45 1.35
C MET A 116 0.66 -14.76 0.21
N PRO A 117 -0.02 -14.36 -0.89
CA PRO A 117 0.61 -13.55 -1.92
C PRO A 117 0.83 -12.11 -1.41
N PHE A 118 2.06 -11.59 -1.54
CA PHE A 118 2.33 -10.21 -1.17
C PHE A 118 2.00 -9.28 -2.34
N LYS A 119 1.02 -8.40 -2.13
CA LYS A 119 0.52 -7.47 -3.14
C LYS A 119 1.45 -6.24 -3.23
N VAL A 120 2.65 -6.43 -3.82
CA VAL A 120 3.67 -5.36 -3.91
C VAL A 120 3.12 -4.11 -4.59
N VAL A 121 2.48 -4.27 -5.75
CA VAL A 121 1.96 -3.16 -6.55
C VAL A 121 0.87 -2.39 -5.78
N ASP A 122 -0.05 -3.10 -5.13
CA ASP A 122 -1.12 -2.48 -4.34
C ASP A 122 -0.56 -1.75 -3.11
N THR A 123 0.45 -2.32 -2.45
CA THR A 123 1.16 -1.68 -1.34
C THR A 123 1.86 -0.40 -1.80
N PHE A 124 2.49 -0.42 -2.97
CA PHE A 124 3.16 0.73 -3.56
C PHE A 124 2.17 1.83 -3.97
N CYS A 125 1.03 1.45 -4.57
CA CYS A 125 -0.06 2.37 -4.89
C CYS A 125 -0.64 3.02 -3.64
N LEU A 126 -0.86 2.24 -2.57
CA LEU A 126 -1.36 2.74 -1.30
C LEU A 126 -0.36 3.73 -0.66
N LEU A 127 0.95 3.47 -0.76
CA LEU A 127 1.98 4.40 -0.29
C LEU A 127 1.94 5.73 -1.04
N ALA A 128 1.86 5.68 -2.38
CA ALA A 128 1.75 6.88 -3.22
C ALA A 128 0.51 7.72 -2.86
N CYS A 129 -0.66 7.07 -2.73
CA CYS A 129 -1.90 7.74 -2.29
C CYS A 129 -1.74 8.37 -0.90
N THR A 130 -1.11 7.67 0.04
CA THR A 130 -0.96 8.15 1.43
C THR A 130 -0.03 9.37 1.50
N LEU A 131 1.04 9.39 0.70
CA LEU A 131 1.95 10.54 0.60
C LEU A 131 1.23 11.78 0.06
N VAL A 132 0.46 11.64 -1.02
CA VAL A 132 -0.33 12.77 -1.56
C VAL A 132 -1.36 13.26 -0.53
N ARG A 133 -2.06 12.34 0.16
CA ARG A 133 -2.99 12.71 1.23
C ARG A 133 -2.32 13.45 2.38
N ARG A 134 -1.10 13.06 2.76
CA ARG A 134 -0.33 13.73 3.81
C ARG A 134 0.11 15.13 3.37
N PHE A 135 0.49 15.28 2.09
CA PHE A 135 0.72 16.59 1.51
C PHE A 135 -0.54 17.48 1.60
N GLU A 136 -1.73 16.97 1.27
CA GLU A 136 -2.97 17.75 1.38
C GLU A 136 -3.20 18.26 2.82
N CYS A 137 -2.91 17.42 3.82
CA CYS A 137 -3.13 17.76 5.22
C CYS A 137 -2.05 18.68 5.82
N SER A 138 -0.78 18.51 5.43
CA SER A 138 0.38 19.12 6.11
C SER A 138 1.24 20.01 5.21
N ARG A 139 0.90 20.12 3.91
CA ARG A 139 1.61 20.89 2.89
C ARG A 139 3.10 20.58 2.76
N GLN A 140 3.51 19.33 3.01
CA GLN A 140 4.89 18.86 2.83
C GLN A 140 5.20 18.54 1.35
N PRO A 141 5.91 19.41 0.59
CA PRO A 141 6.02 19.26 -0.87
C PRO A 141 6.81 18.01 -1.28
N SER A 142 7.73 17.54 -0.43
CA SER A 142 8.49 16.30 -0.65
C SER A 142 7.62 15.06 -0.77
N ASP A 143 6.51 15.01 -0.02
CA ASP A 143 5.57 13.89 -0.07
C ASP A 143 4.82 13.88 -1.40
N LEU A 144 4.43 15.06 -1.91
CA LEU A 144 3.80 15.20 -3.22
C LEU A 144 4.73 14.75 -4.35
N GLU A 145 5.99 15.20 -4.36
CA GLU A 145 6.98 14.80 -5.35
C GLU A 145 7.22 13.28 -5.35
N SER A 146 7.29 12.68 -4.16
CA SER A 146 7.45 11.23 -4.01
C SER A 146 6.22 10.48 -4.53
N GLY A 147 5.01 10.95 -4.21
CA GLY A 147 3.76 10.40 -4.72
C GLY A 147 3.68 10.42 -6.25
N ILE A 148 3.98 11.56 -6.89
CA ILE A 148 4.02 11.70 -8.35
C ILE A 148 5.00 10.71 -8.97
N LYS A 149 6.22 10.64 -8.42
CA LYS A 149 7.25 9.69 -8.90
C LYS A 149 6.76 8.26 -8.84
N TYR A 150 6.09 7.87 -7.75
CA TYR A 150 5.58 6.52 -7.56
C TYR A 150 4.40 6.21 -8.47
N PHE A 151 3.46 7.15 -8.69
CA PHE A 151 2.39 6.94 -9.66
C PHE A 151 2.90 6.80 -11.08
N ARG A 152 3.85 7.63 -11.50
CA ARG A 152 4.51 7.46 -12.80
C ARG A 152 5.15 6.09 -12.92
N PHE A 153 5.88 5.63 -11.90
CA PHE A 153 6.44 4.28 -11.89
C PHE A 153 5.36 3.18 -12.04
N LEU A 154 4.25 3.30 -11.32
CA LEU A 154 3.14 2.33 -11.38
C LEU A 154 2.50 2.23 -12.77
N LEU A 155 2.41 3.32 -13.52
CA LEU A 155 1.89 3.31 -14.91
C LEU A 155 2.76 2.51 -15.88
N HIS A 156 4.02 2.25 -15.53
CA HIS A 156 4.91 1.42 -16.34
C HIS A 156 4.85 -0.08 -15.98
N LEU A 157 4.08 -0.46 -14.95
CA LEU A 157 3.97 -1.85 -14.50
C LEU A 157 2.79 -2.59 -15.15
N PRO A 158 2.88 -3.92 -15.32
CA PRO A 158 1.75 -4.72 -15.75
C PRO A 158 0.71 -4.87 -14.62
N LEU A 159 -0.36 -4.07 -14.68
CA LEU A 159 -1.42 -4.03 -13.64
C LEU A 159 -2.54 -5.08 -13.81
N ARG A 160 -2.49 -5.93 -14.84
CA ARG A 160 -3.60 -6.85 -15.22
C ARG A 160 -3.97 -7.91 -14.17
N HIS A 161 -3.17 -8.07 -13.11
CA HIS A 161 -3.36 -9.05 -12.05
C HIS A 161 -3.21 -8.45 -10.65
N THR A 162 -3.47 -7.15 -10.52
CA THR A 162 -3.42 -6.42 -9.25
C THR A 162 -4.80 -5.83 -8.96
N ASP A 163 -5.11 -5.54 -7.70
CA ASP A 163 -6.35 -4.82 -7.36
C ASP A 163 -6.27 -3.34 -7.80
N THR A 164 -5.05 -2.85 -7.99
CA THR A 164 -4.72 -1.54 -8.51
C THR A 164 -5.10 -1.44 -9.99
N GLN A 165 -6.07 -0.58 -10.30
CA GLN A 165 -6.49 -0.29 -11.66
C GLN A 165 -5.70 0.88 -12.24
N ILE A 166 -5.35 0.80 -13.53
CA ILE A 166 -4.64 1.86 -14.24
C ILE A 166 -5.41 3.19 -14.23
N SER A 167 -6.75 3.14 -14.30
CA SER A 167 -7.63 4.31 -14.21
C SER A 167 -7.48 5.03 -12.87
N ARG A 168 -7.44 4.27 -11.76
CA ARG A 168 -7.19 4.80 -10.42
C ARG A 168 -5.82 5.46 -10.33
N VAL A 169 -4.76 4.77 -10.76
CA VAL A 169 -3.38 5.33 -10.74
C VAL A 169 -3.30 6.64 -11.53
N SER A 170 -3.96 6.68 -12.69
CA SER A 170 -3.96 7.85 -13.58
C SER A 170 -4.73 9.02 -12.99
N ALA A 171 -5.89 8.76 -12.39
CA ALA A 171 -6.68 9.79 -11.70
C ALA A 171 -5.91 10.39 -10.51
N GLU A 172 -5.25 9.56 -9.71
CA GLU A 172 -4.45 10.01 -8.57
C GLU A 172 -3.20 10.79 -9.01
N LEU A 173 -2.56 10.38 -10.11
CA LEU A 173 -1.47 11.16 -10.71
C LEU A 173 -1.95 12.53 -11.20
N ALA A 174 -3.07 12.59 -11.91
CA ALA A 174 -3.63 13.84 -12.39
C ALA A 174 -4.01 14.80 -11.24
N ASN A 175 -4.55 14.26 -10.14
CA ASN A 175 -4.81 15.04 -8.92
C ASN A 175 -3.49 15.57 -8.30
N ALA A 176 -2.46 14.72 -8.19
CA ALA A 176 -1.16 15.11 -7.66
C ALA A 176 -0.47 16.20 -8.52
N LEU A 177 -0.54 16.08 -9.85
CA LEU A 177 -0.03 17.10 -10.78
C LEU A 177 -0.79 18.42 -10.63
N SER A 178 -2.10 18.37 -10.41
CA SER A 178 -2.92 19.56 -10.14
C SER A 178 -2.54 20.26 -8.83
N PHE A 179 -2.11 19.53 -7.80
CA PHE A 179 -1.53 20.14 -6.60
C PHE A 179 -0.17 20.78 -6.89
N LYS A 180 0.65 20.14 -7.73
CA LYS A 180 1.99 20.62 -8.05
C LYS A 180 1.96 21.94 -8.83
N THR A 181 1.05 22.07 -9.81
CA THR A 181 0.85 23.33 -10.56
C THR A 181 0.46 24.48 -9.62
N GLY A 182 -0.35 24.21 -8.60
CA GLY A 182 -0.72 25.20 -7.59
C GLY A 182 0.42 25.62 -6.64
N LEU A 183 1.48 24.82 -6.50
CA LEU A 183 2.66 25.17 -5.69
C LEU A 183 3.72 25.93 -6.49
N ASP A 184 3.91 25.56 -7.76
CA ASP A 184 4.91 26.15 -8.64
C ASP A 184 4.31 26.47 -10.02
N PRO A 185 3.82 27.71 -10.22
CA PRO A 185 3.25 28.17 -11.48
C PRO A 185 4.25 28.16 -12.65
N THR A 186 5.56 28.03 -12.41
CA THR A 186 6.55 27.97 -13.49
C THR A 186 6.64 26.59 -14.15
N SER A 187 6.13 25.56 -13.47
CA SER A 187 6.02 24.18 -13.97
C SER A 187 4.62 23.86 -14.52
N GLU A 188 3.79 24.88 -14.72
CA GLU A 188 2.36 24.78 -14.96
C GLU A 188 2.03 24.05 -16.28
N HIS A 189 2.74 24.35 -17.36
CA HIS A 189 2.40 23.84 -18.70
C HIS A 189 2.48 22.31 -18.79
N ASP A 190 3.64 21.71 -18.50
CA ASP A 190 3.87 20.27 -18.66
C ASP A 190 2.99 19.44 -17.71
N ASN A 191 2.81 19.91 -16.47
CA ASN A 191 1.98 19.20 -15.49
C ASN A 191 0.49 19.28 -15.84
N ILE A 192 0.01 20.41 -16.38
CA ILE A 192 -1.38 20.54 -16.86
C ILE A 192 -1.62 19.65 -18.08
N GLU A 193 -0.72 19.67 -19.06
CA GLU A 193 -0.85 18.84 -20.27
C GLU A 193 -0.87 17.35 -19.94
N GLU A 194 0.00 16.89 -19.02
CA GLU A 194 0.01 15.51 -18.55
C GLU A 194 -1.28 15.17 -17.80
N ALA A 195 -1.74 16.03 -16.87
CA ALA A 195 -2.98 15.81 -16.13
C ALA A 195 -4.20 15.72 -17.07
N LEU A 196 -4.31 16.62 -18.04
CA LEU A 196 -5.38 16.61 -19.05
C LEU A 196 -5.33 15.34 -19.90
N SER A 197 -4.14 14.93 -20.34
CA SER A 197 -3.95 13.70 -21.11
C SER A 197 -4.42 12.47 -20.33
N LEU A 198 -4.09 12.40 -19.04
CA LEU A 198 -4.53 11.32 -18.15
C LEU A 198 -6.06 11.33 -17.94
N TYR A 199 -6.66 12.51 -17.72
CA TYR A 199 -8.11 12.60 -17.59
C TYR A 199 -8.84 12.20 -18.87
N LEU A 200 -8.39 12.68 -20.03
CA LEU A 200 -9.03 12.40 -21.33
C LEU A 200 -8.87 10.94 -21.76
N TYR A 201 -7.72 10.32 -21.50
CA TYR A 201 -7.47 8.93 -21.87
C TYR A 201 -8.30 7.93 -21.04
N PHE A 202 -8.65 8.27 -19.80
CA PHE A 202 -9.37 7.38 -18.88
C PHE A 202 -10.79 7.83 -18.53
N ALA A 203 -11.25 8.98 -19.02
CA ALA A 203 -12.65 9.33 -19.01
C ALA A 203 -13.43 8.37 -19.93
N PRO A 204 -14.64 7.91 -19.54
CA PRO A 204 -15.51 7.24 -20.48
C PRO A 204 -15.83 8.21 -21.61
N TRP A 205 -15.27 7.97 -22.79
CA TRP A 205 -15.66 8.68 -24.00
C TRP A 205 -17.16 8.49 -24.20
N ASP A 206 -17.94 9.56 -24.09
CA ASP A 206 -19.38 9.56 -24.37
C ASP A 206 -19.59 9.99 -25.84
N PRO A 207 -19.91 9.06 -26.76
CA PRO A 207 -20.21 9.40 -28.15
C PRO A 207 -21.38 10.36 -28.34
N SER A 208 -22.19 10.64 -27.30
CA SER A 208 -23.38 11.48 -27.42
C SER A 208 -23.12 12.99 -27.35
N GLU A 209 -21.93 13.43 -26.92
CA GLU A 209 -21.58 14.86 -26.86
C GLU A 209 -21.19 15.48 -28.21
N GLU A 210 -20.97 14.67 -29.26
CA GLU A 210 -20.55 15.17 -30.57
C GLU A 210 -21.70 15.85 -31.37
N TYR A 211 -22.95 15.77 -30.89
CA TYR A 211 -24.11 16.31 -31.61
C TYR A 211 -24.46 17.78 -31.29
N THR A 212 -23.77 18.45 -30.36
CA THR A 212 -24.07 19.86 -30.02
C THR A 212 -23.12 20.88 -30.64
N ALA A 213 -22.02 20.46 -31.27
CA ALA A 213 -21.03 21.36 -31.89
C ALA A 213 -21.21 21.59 -33.40
N SER A 214 -22.35 21.20 -33.99
CA SER A 214 -22.68 21.47 -35.42
C SER A 214 -23.81 22.47 -35.65
N VAL A 215 -24.22 23.23 -34.63
CA VAL A 215 -25.13 24.36 -34.81
C VAL A 215 -24.61 25.53 -33.98
N LEU A 216 -23.72 26.32 -34.58
CA LEU A 216 -23.59 27.78 -34.55
C LEU A 216 -22.36 28.18 -35.38
#